data_AF-A0A3S9ZR56-F1
#
_entry.id   AF-A0A3S9ZR56-F1
#
_cell.length_a   1.000
_cell.length_b   1.000
_cell.length_c   1.000
_cell.angle_alpha   90.00
_cell.angle_beta   90.00
_cell.angle_gamma   90.00
#
_symmetry.space_group_name_H-M   'P 1'
#
loop_
_entity.id
_entity.type
_entity.pdbx_description
1 polymer ?
#
loop_
_entity_poly.entity_id
_entity_poly.type
_entity_poly.pdbx_seq_one_letter_code
_entity_poly.pdbx_strand_id
1 'polypeptide(L)'
;MAAGGWTYAALAQQVEVDPKSVERWVNLGRIPRRATALQAAKALGEDVHALWPTLRQARPARAISPELVALYGQRADIPVSAFTDLMAQARERIDILVYAAVFLHEAYPRLNELLTERAAEGCTVRIAIGDPDSDNVQARGQEERFGHGIESRCRLALMHYKPVADTPGIEVRTHATTLYNSLYRADDQQLVNAHVWGVNAYAAPVWHLRRHETGGMFDTYADSFDAVWATATRVREEG
;
A
#
# COMPACT_ATOMS: atom_id res chain seq x y z
N MET A 1 38.12 -26.46 10.80
CA MET A 1 38.84 -27.75 10.69
C MET A 1 40.14 -27.72 11.49
N ALA A 2 41.14 -26.91 11.12
CA ALA A 2 42.45 -26.89 11.82
C ALA A 2 42.39 -26.33 13.26
N ALA A 3 41.52 -25.34 13.53
CA ALA A 3 41.43 -24.71 14.86
C ALA A 3 40.67 -25.54 15.92
N GLY A 4 39.98 -26.62 15.53
CA GLY A 4 39.10 -27.40 16.42
C GLY A 4 39.37 -28.90 16.48
N GLY A 5 40.51 -29.37 15.94
CA GLY A 5 40.88 -30.80 15.97
C GLY A 5 40.02 -31.74 15.10
N TRP A 6 39.22 -31.19 14.19
CA TRP A 6 38.33 -31.99 13.33
C TRP A 6 39.11 -32.67 12.20
N THR A 7 38.90 -33.97 12.03
CA THR A 7 39.35 -34.72 10.84
C THR A 7 38.20 -34.84 9.83
N TYR A 8 38.53 -35.09 8.55
CA TYR A 8 37.51 -35.34 7.52
C TYR A 8 36.60 -36.51 7.90
N ALA A 9 37.18 -37.58 8.45
CA ALA A 9 36.43 -38.77 8.88
C ALA A 9 35.50 -38.47 10.07
N ALA A 10 35.97 -37.71 11.08
CA ALA A 10 35.16 -37.38 12.25
C ALA A 10 33.96 -36.51 11.90
N LEU A 11 34.16 -35.49 11.04
CA LEU A 11 33.04 -34.65 10.59
C LEU A 11 32.08 -35.44 9.69
N ALA A 12 32.60 -36.31 8.82
CA ALA A 12 31.78 -37.14 7.94
C ALA A 12 30.88 -38.10 8.72
N GLN A 13 31.40 -38.72 9.77
CA GLN A 13 30.64 -39.56 10.69
C GLN A 13 29.53 -38.77 11.39
N GLN A 14 29.84 -37.56 11.86
CA GLN A 14 28.89 -36.72 12.60
C GLN A 14 27.70 -36.23 11.76
N VAL A 15 27.90 -36.05 10.46
CA VAL A 15 26.86 -35.57 9.53
C VAL A 15 26.38 -36.63 8.55
N GLU A 16 26.73 -37.89 8.82
CA GLU A 16 26.29 -39.08 8.09
C GLU A 16 26.56 -39.00 6.58
N VAL A 17 27.77 -38.60 6.19
CA VAL A 17 28.22 -38.57 4.79
C VAL A 17 29.53 -39.34 4.59
N ASP A 18 29.89 -39.58 3.34
CA ASP A 18 31.18 -40.17 2.99
C ASP A 18 32.35 -39.18 3.26
N PRO A 19 33.48 -39.63 3.87
CA PRO A 19 34.65 -38.77 4.12
C PRO A 19 35.20 -38.02 2.91
N LYS A 20 35.11 -38.59 1.69
CA LYS A 20 35.50 -37.90 0.46
C LYS A 20 34.56 -36.74 0.14
N SER A 21 33.32 -36.76 0.62
CA SER A 21 32.41 -35.61 0.47
C SER A 21 32.92 -34.42 1.28
N VAL A 22 33.34 -34.65 2.52
CA VAL A 22 33.94 -33.61 3.37
C VAL A 22 35.25 -33.10 2.79
N GLU A 23 36.11 -34.00 2.31
CA GLU A 23 37.35 -33.64 1.63
C GLU A 23 37.08 -32.73 0.42
N ARG A 24 36.07 -33.04 -0.38
CA ARG A 24 35.66 -32.21 -1.53
C ARG A 24 35.08 -30.85 -1.11
N TRP A 25 34.44 -30.72 0.06
CA TRP A 25 33.99 -29.42 0.56
C TRP A 25 35.18 -28.51 0.86
N VAL A 26 36.22 -29.07 1.50
CA VAL A 26 37.40 -28.32 1.92
C VAL A 26 38.36 -28.05 0.76
N ASN A 27 38.69 -29.08 -0.03
CA ASN A 27 39.74 -28.99 -1.05
C ASN A 27 39.21 -28.42 -2.38
N LEU A 28 37.96 -28.71 -2.73
CA LEU A 28 37.38 -28.32 -4.03
C LEU A 28 36.29 -27.25 -3.90
N GLY A 29 36.05 -26.74 -2.69
CA GLY A 29 35.00 -25.74 -2.43
C GLY A 29 33.59 -26.24 -2.76
N ARG A 30 33.35 -27.56 -2.79
CA ARG A 30 32.01 -28.10 -3.08
C ARG A 30 31.04 -27.73 -1.96
N ILE A 31 29.81 -27.38 -2.35
CA ILE A 31 28.77 -26.98 -1.42
C ILE A 31 27.90 -28.21 -1.08
N PRO A 32 27.76 -28.58 0.20
CA PRO A 32 26.86 -29.64 0.62
C PRO A 32 25.39 -29.28 0.35
N ARG A 33 24.52 -30.29 0.33
CA ARG A 33 23.07 -30.06 0.40
C ARG A 33 22.74 -29.31 1.69
N ARG A 34 21.69 -28.48 1.66
CA ARG A 34 21.36 -27.55 2.75
C ARG A 34 21.25 -28.22 4.13
N ALA A 35 20.57 -29.36 4.23
CA ALA A 35 20.42 -30.08 5.49
C ALA A 35 21.78 -30.53 6.06
N THR A 36 22.62 -31.11 5.22
CA THR A 36 23.99 -31.53 5.56
C THR A 36 24.88 -30.35 5.93
N ALA A 37 24.77 -29.22 5.22
CA ALA A 37 25.53 -28.01 5.52
C ALA A 37 25.20 -27.46 6.92
N LEU A 38 23.91 -27.45 7.29
CA LEU A 38 23.46 -27.02 8.62
C LEU A 38 23.98 -27.96 9.73
N GLN A 39 23.93 -29.27 9.50
CA GLN A 39 24.48 -30.25 10.45
C GLN A 39 26.00 -30.10 10.62
N ALA A 40 26.73 -29.89 9.51
CA ALA A 40 28.17 -29.69 9.53
C ALA A 40 28.57 -28.39 10.24
N ALA A 41 27.87 -27.29 9.95
CA ALA A 41 28.09 -26.01 10.62
C ALA A 41 27.84 -26.13 12.14
N LYS A 42 26.76 -26.80 12.53
CA LYS A 42 26.46 -27.10 13.94
C LYS A 42 27.55 -27.94 14.61
N ALA A 43 28.03 -28.99 13.94
CA ALA A 43 29.11 -29.84 14.47
C ALA A 43 30.41 -29.05 14.65
N LEU A 44 30.72 -28.15 13.70
CA LEU A 44 31.91 -27.32 13.74
C LEU A 44 31.80 -26.11 14.68
N GLY A 45 30.60 -25.78 15.17
CA GLY A 45 30.35 -24.59 15.99
C GLY A 45 30.42 -23.28 15.20
N GLU A 46 30.23 -23.34 13.88
CA GLU A 46 30.41 -22.21 12.97
C GLU A 46 29.09 -21.80 12.31
N ASP A 47 29.03 -20.57 11.80
CA ASP A 47 27.90 -20.14 10.96
C ASP A 47 27.97 -20.84 9.59
N VAL A 48 26.87 -21.48 9.19
CA VAL A 48 26.74 -22.16 7.88
C VAL A 48 27.02 -21.21 6.70
N HIS A 49 26.73 -19.92 6.83
CA HIS A 49 26.96 -18.88 5.84
C HIS A 49 28.39 -18.33 5.86
N ALA A 50 29.13 -18.52 6.95
CA ALA A 50 30.57 -18.27 6.97
C ALA A 50 31.31 -19.40 6.24
N LEU A 51 30.90 -20.66 6.45
CA LEU A 51 31.48 -21.83 5.76
C LEU A 51 31.09 -21.91 4.28
N TRP A 52 29.82 -21.63 3.95
CA TRP A 52 29.30 -21.66 2.59
C TRP A 52 28.46 -20.41 2.29
N PRO A 53 29.09 -19.28 1.91
CA PRO A 53 28.41 -18.03 1.63
C PRO A 53 27.33 -18.14 0.55
N THR A 54 27.51 -19.03 -0.43
CA THR A 54 26.57 -19.32 -1.51
C THR A 54 25.26 -19.97 -1.06
N LEU A 55 25.20 -20.53 0.15
CA LEU A 55 23.95 -21.01 0.77
C LEU A 55 23.09 -19.88 1.34
N ARG A 56 23.60 -18.63 1.35
CA ARG A 56 22.72 -17.46 1.46
C ARG A 56 21.82 -17.47 0.23
N GLN A 57 20.63 -18.03 0.38
CA GLN A 57 19.53 -17.62 -0.47
C GLN A 57 19.40 -16.12 -0.25
N ALA A 58 19.56 -15.32 -1.30
CA ALA A 58 18.82 -14.07 -1.32
C ALA A 58 17.38 -14.50 -1.04
N ARG A 59 16.84 -14.18 0.14
CA ARG A 59 15.39 -14.13 0.25
C ARG A 59 15.00 -13.27 -0.95
N PRO A 60 14.21 -13.77 -1.93
CA PRO A 60 13.56 -12.83 -2.83
C PRO A 60 12.98 -11.76 -1.91
N ALA A 61 13.27 -10.48 -2.19
CA ALA A 61 12.61 -9.39 -1.51
C ALA A 61 11.14 -9.81 -1.37
N ARG A 62 10.68 -9.94 -0.12
CA ARG A 62 9.45 -10.64 0.33
C ARG A 62 8.46 -10.88 -0.80
N ALA A 63 7.94 -12.12 -0.91
CA ALA A 63 6.80 -12.44 -1.77
C ALA A 63 5.84 -11.25 -1.80
N ILE A 64 5.61 -10.71 -3.00
CA ILE A 64 4.69 -9.57 -3.21
C ILE A 64 3.43 -9.90 -2.42
N SER A 65 3.02 -9.00 -1.52
CA SER A 65 1.83 -9.22 -0.68
C SER A 65 0.69 -9.74 -1.57
N PRO A 66 -0.04 -10.80 -1.16
CA PRO A 66 -1.18 -11.28 -1.95
C PRO A 66 -2.26 -10.19 -2.13
N GLU A 67 -2.21 -9.13 -1.34
CA GLU A 67 -3.08 -7.97 -1.48
C GLU A 67 -2.66 -6.99 -2.57
N LEU A 68 -1.40 -6.98 -3.02
CA LEU A 68 -0.93 -6.05 -4.04
C LEU A 68 -1.34 -6.53 -5.44
N VAL A 69 -2.36 -5.91 -6.00
CA VAL A 69 -2.84 -6.18 -7.37
C VAL A 69 -1.92 -5.50 -8.39
N ALA A 70 -1.59 -4.24 -8.16
CA ALA A 70 -0.73 -3.46 -9.04
C ALA A 70 0.01 -2.35 -8.30
N LEU A 71 1.20 -2.00 -8.78
CA LEU A 71 1.96 -0.82 -8.36
C LEU A 71 2.22 0.05 -9.60
N TYR A 72 1.76 1.29 -9.56
CA TYR A 72 1.93 2.28 -10.61
C TYR A 72 2.99 3.29 -10.19
N GLY A 73 3.90 3.62 -11.12
CA GLY A 73 4.98 4.58 -10.86
C GLY A 73 4.47 5.98 -10.54
N GLN A 74 3.36 6.37 -11.18
CA GLN A 74 2.67 7.63 -10.93
C GLN A 74 1.15 7.51 -11.16
N ARG A 75 0.35 8.30 -10.44
CA ARG A 75 -1.12 8.35 -10.60
C ARG A 75 -1.55 8.70 -12.03
N ALA A 76 -0.78 9.50 -12.75
CA ALA A 76 -1.07 9.87 -14.14
C ALA A 76 -1.06 8.68 -15.12
N ASP A 77 -0.43 7.56 -14.76
CA ASP A 77 -0.43 6.34 -15.60
C ASP A 77 -1.76 5.57 -15.47
N ILE A 78 -2.58 5.90 -14.48
CA ILE A 78 -3.86 5.22 -14.24
C ILE A 78 -4.95 5.96 -15.01
N PRO A 79 -5.68 5.28 -15.93
CA PRO A 79 -6.82 5.90 -16.59
C PRO A 79 -7.90 6.22 -15.57
N VAL A 80 -8.59 7.36 -15.72
CA VAL A 80 -9.70 7.76 -14.85
C VAL A 80 -10.77 6.68 -14.77
N SER A 81 -10.96 5.92 -15.86
CA SER A 81 -11.90 4.79 -15.90
C SER A 81 -11.61 3.76 -14.80
N ALA A 82 -10.36 3.53 -14.41
CA ALA A 82 -10.06 2.58 -13.33
C ALA A 82 -10.66 3.02 -11.98
N PHE A 83 -10.77 4.33 -11.72
CA PHE A 83 -11.43 4.86 -10.52
C PHE A 83 -12.95 4.77 -10.63
N THR A 84 -13.51 5.10 -11.80
CA THR A 84 -14.96 5.07 -12.00
C THR A 84 -15.50 3.65 -12.07
N ASP A 85 -14.76 2.73 -12.69
CA ASP A 85 -15.10 1.30 -12.79
C ASP A 85 -15.05 0.64 -11.42
N LEU A 86 -14.08 1.04 -10.58
CA LEU A 86 -13.98 0.64 -9.18
C LEU A 86 -15.25 1.04 -8.41
N MET A 87 -15.68 2.30 -8.52
CA MET A 87 -16.90 2.80 -7.87
C MET A 87 -18.18 2.19 -8.47
N ALA A 88 -18.22 1.94 -9.77
CA ALA A 88 -19.37 1.33 -10.45
C ALA A 88 -19.59 -0.13 -10.08
N GLN A 89 -18.55 -0.85 -9.70
CA GLN A 89 -18.64 -2.24 -9.25
C GLN A 89 -18.99 -2.36 -7.76
N ALA A 90 -18.92 -1.27 -6.99
CA ALA A 90 -19.21 -1.27 -5.56
C ALA A 90 -20.64 -1.75 -5.26
N ARG A 91 -20.80 -2.48 -4.15
CA ARG A 91 -22.08 -2.99 -3.66
C ARG A 91 -22.35 -2.62 -2.21
N GLU A 92 -21.33 -2.55 -1.39
CA GLU A 92 -21.47 -2.32 0.05
C GLU A 92 -20.99 -0.93 0.45
N ARG A 93 -19.84 -0.51 -0.08
CA ARG A 93 -19.17 0.71 0.38
C ARG A 93 -18.32 1.38 -0.69
N ILE A 94 -18.38 2.71 -0.71
CA ILE A 94 -17.42 3.58 -1.38
C ILE A 94 -16.86 4.56 -0.33
N ASP A 95 -15.54 4.59 -0.15
CA ASP A 95 -14.86 5.56 0.70
C ASP A 95 -13.84 6.37 -0.13
N ILE A 96 -13.91 7.70 -0.05
CA ILE A 96 -12.97 8.61 -0.73
C ILE A 96 -12.35 9.52 0.33
N LEU A 97 -11.02 9.43 0.51
CA LEU A 97 -10.25 10.34 1.38
C LEU A 97 -9.20 11.08 0.56
N VAL A 98 -9.38 12.38 0.42
CA VAL A 98 -8.55 13.22 -0.45
C VAL A 98 -8.40 14.60 0.15
N TYR A 99 -7.42 15.37 -0.32
CA TYR A 99 -7.52 16.82 -0.19
C TYR A 99 -8.55 17.36 -1.19
N ALA A 100 -8.47 17.01 -2.48
CA ALA A 100 -9.41 17.54 -3.47
C ALA A 100 -9.87 16.55 -4.55
N ALA A 101 -8.95 15.84 -5.20
CA ALA A 101 -9.23 14.88 -6.28
C ALA A 101 -10.16 15.36 -7.41
N VAL A 102 -10.13 16.67 -7.71
CA VAL A 102 -10.95 17.33 -8.74
C VAL A 102 -10.85 16.66 -10.12
N PHE A 103 -9.72 16.01 -10.42
CA PHE A 103 -9.51 15.27 -11.67
C PHE A 103 -10.62 14.23 -11.96
N LEU A 104 -11.27 13.68 -10.93
CA LEU A 104 -12.36 12.73 -11.12
C LEU A 104 -13.59 13.42 -11.72
N HIS A 105 -14.00 14.58 -11.19
CA HIS A 105 -15.13 15.35 -11.74
C HIS A 105 -14.80 15.95 -13.11
N GLU A 106 -13.57 16.42 -13.32
CA GLU A 106 -13.14 17.01 -14.60
C GLU A 106 -13.16 15.99 -15.74
N ALA A 107 -12.67 14.77 -15.47
CA ALA A 107 -12.59 13.73 -16.49
C ALA A 107 -13.85 12.84 -16.56
N TYR A 108 -14.65 12.79 -15.49
CA TYR A 108 -15.91 12.06 -15.44
C TYR A 108 -17.03 12.90 -14.81
N PRO A 109 -17.70 13.77 -15.61
CA PRO A 109 -18.73 14.68 -15.10
C PRO A 109 -19.94 14.00 -14.44
N ARG A 110 -20.18 12.71 -14.76
CA ARG A 110 -21.27 11.90 -14.18
C ARG A 110 -20.92 11.27 -12.83
N LEU A 111 -19.81 11.67 -12.19
CA LEU A 111 -19.37 11.06 -10.92
C LEU A 111 -20.45 11.11 -9.84
N ASN A 112 -21.11 12.26 -9.66
CA ASN A 112 -22.16 12.40 -8.65
C ASN A 112 -23.39 11.53 -8.95
N GLU A 113 -23.77 11.39 -10.22
CA GLU A 113 -24.83 10.47 -10.65
C GLU A 113 -24.46 9.03 -10.29
N LEU A 114 -23.24 8.60 -10.62
CA LEU A 114 -22.74 7.27 -10.29
C LEU A 114 -22.78 6.98 -8.79
N LEU A 115 -22.34 7.93 -7.95
CA LEU A 115 -22.37 7.77 -6.50
C LEU A 115 -23.80 7.72 -5.95
N THR A 116 -24.70 8.51 -6.52
CA THR A 116 -26.13 8.52 -6.16
C THR A 116 -26.83 7.23 -6.56
N GLU A 117 -26.54 6.70 -7.75
CA GLU A 117 -27.04 5.39 -8.22
C GLU A 117 -26.60 4.27 -7.28
N ARG A 118 -25.31 4.24 -6.88
CA ARG A 118 -24.82 3.23 -5.93
C ARG A 118 -25.45 3.38 -4.55
N ALA A 119 -25.62 4.61 -4.07
CA ALA A 119 -26.29 4.86 -2.80
C ALA A 119 -27.76 4.39 -2.82
N ALA A 120 -28.48 4.62 -3.92
CA ALA A 120 -29.85 4.16 -4.11
C ALA A 120 -29.96 2.62 -4.15
N GLU A 121 -28.91 1.93 -4.57
CA GLU A 121 -28.81 0.46 -4.52
C GLU A 121 -28.38 -0.09 -3.15
N GLY A 122 -28.16 0.77 -2.15
CA GLY A 122 -27.82 0.39 -0.77
C GLY A 122 -26.33 0.49 -0.42
N CYS A 123 -25.49 0.98 -1.32
CA CYS A 123 -24.06 1.21 -1.03
C CYS A 123 -23.90 2.41 -0.09
N THR A 124 -23.09 2.28 0.96
CA THR A 124 -22.71 3.42 1.80
C THR A 124 -21.59 4.21 1.14
N VAL A 125 -21.79 5.51 0.91
CA VAL A 125 -20.78 6.40 0.29
C VAL A 125 -20.29 7.42 1.29
N ARG A 126 -18.98 7.43 1.57
CA ARG A 126 -18.31 8.37 2.49
C ARG A 126 -17.23 9.15 1.78
N ILE A 127 -17.33 10.47 1.77
CA ILE A 127 -16.40 11.36 1.06
C ILE A 127 -15.79 12.34 2.06
N ALA A 128 -14.49 12.27 2.27
CA ALA A 128 -13.72 13.17 3.12
C ALA A 128 -12.78 14.03 2.27
N ILE A 129 -13.06 15.33 2.23
CA ILE A 129 -12.32 16.36 1.47
C ILE A 129 -11.47 17.21 2.41
N GLY A 130 -10.33 17.70 1.96
CA GLY A 130 -9.50 18.61 2.74
C GLY A 130 -10.25 19.88 3.10
N ASP A 131 -10.14 20.33 4.35
CA ASP A 131 -10.59 21.64 4.76
C ASP A 131 -9.65 22.72 4.17
N PRO A 132 -10.13 23.55 3.22
CA PRO A 132 -9.31 24.53 2.53
C PRO A 132 -8.70 25.58 3.46
N ASP A 133 -9.25 25.75 4.67
CA ASP A 133 -8.81 26.76 5.62
C ASP A 133 -7.91 26.17 6.72
N SER A 134 -7.67 24.84 6.71
CA SER A 134 -6.82 24.18 7.69
C SER A 134 -5.32 24.37 7.44
N ASP A 135 -4.55 24.46 8.53
CA ASP A 135 -3.08 24.58 8.49
C ASP A 135 -2.43 23.42 7.73
N ASN A 136 -2.96 22.20 7.84
CA ASN A 136 -2.41 21.01 7.17
C ASN A 136 -2.60 21.04 5.64
N VAL A 137 -3.74 21.54 5.16
CA VAL A 137 -3.97 21.71 3.72
C VAL A 137 -3.10 22.83 3.18
N GLN A 138 -2.99 23.95 3.90
CA GLN A 138 -2.12 25.07 3.51
C GLN A 138 -0.65 24.66 3.49
N ALA A 139 -0.18 23.92 4.50
CA ALA A 139 1.18 23.38 4.55
C ALA A 139 1.46 22.50 3.33
N ARG A 140 0.57 21.56 3.02
CA ARG A 140 0.70 20.72 1.82
C ARG A 140 0.78 21.56 0.53
N GLY A 141 -0.02 22.63 0.43
CA GLY A 141 0.00 23.54 -0.72
C GLY A 141 1.35 24.22 -0.91
N GLN A 142 2.05 24.55 0.17
CA GLN A 142 3.39 25.15 0.14
C GLN A 142 4.49 24.13 -0.19
N GLU A 143 4.28 22.86 0.15
CA GLU A 143 5.24 21.78 -0.08
C GLU A 143 5.31 21.31 -1.54
N GLU A 144 4.24 21.45 -2.31
CA GLU A 144 4.20 21.00 -3.70
C GLU A 144 5.04 21.90 -4.62
N ARG A 145 5.96 21.30 -5.40
CA ARG A 145 6.89 22.06 -6.28
C ARG A 145 6.21 22.87 -7.38
N PHE A 146 5.03 22.42 -7.84
CA PHE A 146 4.28 23.06 -8.92
C PHE A 146 2.80 23.14 -8.54
N GLY A 147 2.36 24.30 -8.05
CA GLY A 147 0.94 24.58 -7.88
C GLY A 147 0.63 25.18 -6.53
N HIS A 148 0.35 26.48 -6.53
CA HIS A 148 -0.49 27.08 -5.52
C HIS A 148 -1.94 26.58 -5.73
N GLY A 149 -2.71 26.49 -4.64
CA GLY A 149 -4.17 26.32 -4.75
C GLY A 149 -4.68 24.91 -4.51
N ILE A 150 -3.99 24.11 -3.67
CA ILE A 150 -4.66 22.92 -3.11
C ILE A 150 -5.91 23.33 -2.33
N GLU A 151 -5.86 24.47 -1.64
CA GLU A 151 -6.98 25.13 -0.95
C GLU A 151 -8.11 25.43 -1.94
N SER A 152 -7.78 26.08 -3.06
CA SER A 152 -8.75 26.37 -4.13
C SER A 152 -9.34 25.11 -4.73
N ARG A 153 -8.54 24.05 -4.92
CA ARG A 153 -9.03 22.74 -5.38
C ARG A 153 -9.92 22.06 -4.34
N CYS A 154 -9.61 22.18 -3.04
CA CYS A 154 -10.47 21.68 -1.96
C CYS A 154 -11.83 22.40 -1.99
N ARG A 155 -11.85 23.73 -2.15
CA ARG A 155 -13.09 24.51 -2.33
C ARG A 155 -13.88 24.03 -3.56
N LEU A 156 -13.21 23.83 -4.70
CA LEU A 156 -13.85 23.35 -5.92
C LEU A 156 -14.41 21.92 -5.75
N ALA A 157 -13.67 21.01 -5.12
CA ALA A 157 -14.15 19.67 -4.81
C ALA A 157 -15.39 19.69 -3.90
N LEU A 158 -15.38 20.56 -2.87
CA LEU A 158 -16.56 20.76 -2.03
C LEU A 158 -17.76 21.27 -2.82
N MET A 159 -17.57 22.23 -3.73
CA MET A 159 -18.65 22.71 -4.60
C MET A 159 -19.24 21.58 -5.46
N HIS A 160 -18.41 20.66 -5.96
CA HIS A 160 -18.90 19.51 -6.71
C HIS A 160 -19.67 18.52 -5.86
N TYR A 161 -19.24 18.23 -4.62
CA TYR A 161 -19.90 17.23 -3.77
C TYR A 161 -21.08 17.79 -2.96
N LYS A 162 -21.18 19.10 -2.76
CA LYS A 162 -22.26 19.73 -1.99
C LYS A 162 -23.68 19.33 -2.46
N PRO A 163 -23.99 19.25 -3.77
CA PRO A 163 -25.32 18.83 -4.26
C PRO A 163 -25.72 17.39 -3.94
N VAL A 164 -24.78 16.54 -3.50
CA VAL A 164 -25.08 15.14 -3.11
C VAL A 164 -24.91 14.91 -1.60
N ALA A 165 -24.56 15.95 -0.83
CA ALA A 165 -24.21 15.81 0.59
C ALA A 165 -25.37 15.33 1.48
N ASP A 166 -26.61 15.60 1.08
CA ASP A 166 -27.83 15.19 1.79
C ASP A 166 -28.59 14.04 1.10
N THR A 167 -27.98 13.42 0.09
CA THR A 167 -28.53 12.21 -0.55
C THR A 167 -28.50 11.03 0.43
N PRO A 168 -29.61 10.31 0.66
CA PRO A 168 -29.61 9.12 1.52
C PRO A 168 -28.55 8.10 1.08
N GLY A 169 -27.72 7.66 2.03
CA GLY A 169 -26.60 6.75 1.76
C GLY A 169 -25.28 7.45 1.41
N ILE A 170 -25.28 8.76 1.19
CA ILE A 170 -24.07 9.57 0.97
C ILE A 170 -23.82 10.46 2.18
N GLU A 171 -22.57 10.53 2.62
CA GLU A 171 -22.11 11.52 3.59
C GLU A 171 -20.84 12.19 3.07
N VAL A 172 -20.83 13.53 3.12
CA VAL A 172 -19.67 14.35 2.76
C VAL A 172 -19.15 15.05 4.03
N ARG A 173 -17.84 15.00 4.25
CA ARG A 173 -17.15 15.65 5.36
C ARG A 173 -15.93 16.42 4.89
N THR A 174 -15.57 17.46 5.63
CA THR A 174 -14.25 18.10 5.56
C THR A 174 -13.33 17.57 6.66
N HIS A 175 -12.04 17.44 6.40
CA HIS A 175 -11.05 17.05 7.41
C HIS A 175 -9.83 17.98 7.39
N ALA A 176 -9.23 18.18 8.56
CA ALA A 176 -8.05 19.01 8.74
C ALA A 176 -6.79 18.15 8.99
N THR A 177 -6.76 16.88 8.56
CA THR A 177 -5.68 15.95 8.89
C THR A 177 -4.48 16.08 7.95
N THR A 178 -3.28 15.81 8.45
CA THR A 178 -2.11 15.60 7.60
C THR A 178 -2.27 14.27 6.86
N LEU A 179 -2.42 14.31 5.53
CA LEU A 179 -2.54 13.10 4.72
C LEU A 179 -1.18 12.57 4.26
N TYR A 180 -0.93 11.29 4.54
CA TYR A 180 0.17 10.52 3.95
C TYR A 180 -0.24 9.85 2.63
N ASN A 181 -1.54 9.64 2.44
CA ASN A 181 -2.12 8.99 1.28
C ASN A 181 -3.50 9.59 0.98
N SER A 182 -3.88 9.59 -0.29
CA SER A 182 -5.27 9.65 -0.70
C SER A 182 -5.79 8.25 -0.98
N LEU A 183 -7.01 7.96 -0.54
CA LEU A 183 -7.61 6.63 -0.58
C LEU A 183 -8.89 6.66 -1.40
N TYR A 184 -9.03 5.69 -2.30
CA TYR A 184 -10.27 5.42 -3.03
C TYR A 184 -10.60 3.95 -2.84
N ARG A 185 -11.59 3.66 -2.02
CA ARG A 185 -12.02 2.29 -1.70
C ARG A 185 -13.38 2.02 -2.31
N ALA A 186 -13.53 0.84 -2.89
CA ALA A 186 -14.82 0.23 -3.18
C ALA A 186 -14.79 -1.21 -2.66
N ASP A 187 -15.65 -1.52 -1.70
CA ASP A 187 -15.75 -2.85 -1.07
C ASP A 187 -14.39 -3.40 -0.58
N ASP A 188 -13.87 -4.42 -1.27
CA ASP A 188 -12.62 -5.14 -1.01
C ASP A 188 -11.43 -4.64 -1.85
N GLN A 189 -11.61 -3.60 -2.65
CA GLN A 189 -10.59 -2.99 -3.49
C GLN A 189 -10.25 -1.57 -3.00
N GLN A 190 -8.97 -1.18 -3.08
CA GLN A 190 -8.55 0.19 -2.75
C GLN A 190 -7.38 0.66 -3.61
N LEU A 191 -7.49 1.87 -4.16
CA LEU A 191 -6.38 2.62 -4.73
C LEU A 191 -5.81 3.56 -3.67
N VAL A 192 -4.53 3.41 -3.38
CA VAL A 192 -3.80 4.22 -2.41
C VAL A 192 -2.80 5.07 -3.16
N ASN A 193 -3.08 6.37 -3.26
CA ASN A 193 -2.20 7.34 -3.89
C ASN A 193 -1.28 7.97 -2.84
N ALA A 194 0.03 7.82 -2.99
CA ALA A 194 0.99 8.35 -2.03
C ALA A 194 1.03 9.89 -2.03
N HIS A 195 1.32 10.47 -0.87
CA HIS A 195 1.73 11.87 -0.77
C HIS A 195 3.24 11.86 -0.56
N VAL A 196 3.98 12.24 -1.61
CA VAL A 196 5.44 12.33 -1.56
C VAL A 196 5.82 13.80 -1.42
N TRP A 197 6.74 14.10 -0.50
CA TRP A 197 7.20 15.46 -0.24
C TRP A 197 7.76 16.11 -1.51
N GLY A 198 7.31 17.31 -1.86
CA GLY A 198 7.76 18.00 -3.08
C GLY A 198 7.24 17.40 -4.39
N VAL A 199 6.33 16.43 -4.37
CA VAL A 199 5.77 15.80 -5.56
C VAL A 199 4.26 16.02 -5.58
N ASN A 200 3.73 16.54 -6.70
CA ASN A 200 2.30 16.67 -6.89
C ASN A 200 1.61 15.32 -6.94
N ALA A 201 0.34 15.27 -6.51
CA ALA A 201 -0.44 14.03 -6.45
C ALA A 201 -0.55 13.25 -7.76
N TYR A 202 -0.37 13.88 -8.94
CA TYR A 202 -0.41 13.17 -10.22
C TYR A 202 0.87 12.42 -10.57
N ALA A 203 2.00 12.84 -10.02
CA ALA A 203 3.32 12.23 -10.24
C ALA A 203 3.71 11.28 -9.10
N ALA A 204 2.85 11.11 -8.10
CA ALA A 204 3.10 10.25 -6.95
C ALA A 204 2.68 8.79 -7.24
N PRO A 205 3.39 7.79 -6.68
CA PRO A 205 3.07 6.38 -6.86
C PRO A 205 1.68 6.01 -6.33
N VAL A 206 1.06 5.01 -6.94
CA VAL A 206 -0.22 4.44 -6.50
C VAL A 206 -0.08 2.93 -6.40
N TRP A 207 -0.61 2.33 -5.33
CA TRP A 207 -0.80 0.88 -5.27
C TRP A 207 -2.28 0.53 -5.22
N HIS A 208 -2.66 -0.47 -6.01
CA HIS A 208 -3.98 -1.08 -6.01
C HIS A 208 -3.95 -2.31 -5.13
N LEU A 209 -4.77 -2.28 -4.08
CA LEU A 209 -4.92 -3.35 -3.13
C LEU A 209 -6.25 -4.07 -3.30
N ARG A 210 -6.22 -5.38 -3.07
CA ARG A 210 -7.40 -6.22 -2.87
C ARG A 210 -7.27 -6.90 -1.53
N ARG A 211 -8.31 -6.80 -0.70
CA ARG A 211 -8.34 -7.46 0.61
C ARG A 211 -8.15 -8.96 0.44
N HIS A 212 -7.22 -9.54 1.20
CA HIS A 212 -6.96 -11.00 1.16
C HIS A 212 -7.22 -11.65 2.52
N GLU A 213 -6.77 -11.03 3.60
CA GLU A 213 -6.94 -11.52 4.96
C GLU A 213 -7.24 -10.37 5.93
N THR A 214 -7.82 -10.70 7.08
CA THR A 214 -8.12 -9.70 8.12
C THR A 214 -6.82 -9.21 8.78
N GLY A 215 -6.70 -7.91 8.99
CA GLY A 215 -5.50 -7.30 9.58
C GLY A 215 -4.34 -7.10 8.60
N GLY A 216 -4.60 -7.25 7.30
CA GLY A 216 -3.63 -6.99 6.24
C GLY A 216 -3.33 -5.51 6.00
N MET A 217 -2.61 -5.26 4.91
CA MET A 217 -2.28 -3.91 4.46
C MET A 217 -3.53 -3.16 4.00
N PHE A 218 -4.49 -3.85 3.36
CA PHE A 218 -5.80 -3.27 3.04
C PHE A 218 -6.50 -2.72 4.28
N ASP A 219 -6.61 -3.56 5.33
CA ASP A 219 -7.30 -3.18 6.57
C ASP A 219 -6.59 -2.02 7.26
N THR A 220 -5.25 -1.95 7.20
CA THR A 220 -4.48 -0.81 7.74
C THR A 220 -4.89 0.53 7.10
N TYR A 221 -5.09 0.57 5.78
CA TYR A 221 -5.54 1.79 5.11
C TYR A 221 -7.03 2.05 5.31
N ALA A 222 -7.86 1.01 5.45
CA ALA A 222 -9.26 1.16 5.81
C ALA A 222 -9.43 1.76 7.23
N ASP A 223 -8.66 1.27 8.21
CA ASP A 223 -8.65 1.78 9.58
C ASP A 223 -8.14 3.23 9.62
N SER A 224 -7.15 3.57 8.78
CA SER A 224 -6.67 4.94 8.61
C SER A 224 -7.76 5.87 8.07
N PHE A 225 -8.55 5.41 7.09
CA PHE A 225 -9.73 6.15 6.64
C PHE A 225 -10.70 6.39 7.81
N ASP A 226 -11.04 5.34 8.57
CA ASP A 226 -12.01 5.44 9.66
C ASP A 226 -11.53 6.38 10.79
N ALA A 227 -10.23 6.38 11.09
CA ALA A 227 -9.63 7.31 12.04
C ALA A 227 -9.77 8.78 11.59
N VAL A 228 -9.50 9.08 10.32
CA VAL A 228 -9.71 10.43 9.77
C VAL A 228 -11.20 10.78 9.79
N TRP A 229 -12.05 9.86 9.32
CA TRP A 229 -13.50 10.03 9.25
C TRP A 229 -14.12 10.38 10.59
N ALA A 230 -13.68 9.74 11.67
CA ALA A 230 -14.18 9.97 13.03
C ALA A 230 -13.98 11.42 13.53
N THR A 231 -12.97 12.11 13.01
CA THR A 231 -12.64 13.51 13.36
C THR A 231 -13.14 14.54 12.33
N ALA A 232 -13.66 14.09 11.20
CA ALA A 232 -14.07 14.94 10.09
C ALA A 232 -15.44 15.62 10.37
N THR A 233 -15.60 16.83 9.85
CA THR A 233 -16.79 17.68 10.04
C THR A 233 -17.77 17.49 8.89
N ARG A 234 -19.04 17.23 9.20
CA ARG A 234 -20.07 17.02 8.18
C ARG A 234 -20.37 18.29 7.38
N VAL A 235 -20.46 18.12 6.06
CA VAL A 235 -20.95 19.13 5.10
C VAL A 235 -22.44 18.89 4.86
N ARG A 236 -23.20 19.97 4.70
CA ARG A 236 -24.62 19.93 4.32
C ARG A 236 -24.82 20.71 3.02
N GLU A 237 -25.86 20.37 2.28
CA GLU A 237 -26.38 21.24 1.24
C GLU A 237 -26.94 22.48 1.94
N GLU A 238 -26.38 23.66 1.67
CA GLU A 238 -27.01 24.90 2.10
C GLU A 238 -28.19 25.13 1.16
N GLY A 239 -29.40 25.26 1.72
CA GLY A 239 -30.63 25.52 0.97
C GLY A 239 -30.69 26.91 0.35
#